data_AF-A0A956ALE6-F1
#
_entry.id   AF-A0A956ALE6-F1
#
_cell.length_a   1.000
_cell.length_b   1.000
_cell.length_c   1.000
_cell.angle_alpha   90.00
_cell.angle_beta   90.00
_cell.angle_gamma   90.00
#
_symmetry.space_group_name_H-M   'P 1'
#
loop_
_entity.id
_entity.type
_entity.pdbx_description
1 polymer ?
#
loop_
_entity_poly.entity_id
_entity_poly.type
_entity_poly.pdbx_seq_one_letter_code
_entity_poly.pdbx_strand_id
1 'polypeptide(L)'
;MPHTAFLEAAARYWSALGMPGSLPELSASPVDAFIDLLDVTADAEDAFVLLELDSDPYPGLALGDPRAPWRLHWAAQLASLEAFASPALPSVTFFVDTVADASGAHRVYTLDDGEWGDLQMASLASAVTWMAAQVAHGRGAIDDAEFERVEAQEVAALDDEREQGTASGWYLFEAFLDSPLVEAWDAYSRGQWPAPGPVDTWSPDDRGDGWQRRFALWLLHVFLNERRVELPADVAVTELDAPHRALVEHLQTFEEAVEGGEAPTFIRLYARCDDPKLAELATAWLQRHRRWRGEMTSVAPSVAPDDGGLEDALPAAANDGEGLAGLLAALAGKPEAPPEPEDTPFIRQLKLALDGAIDRLVQDDVLELEPDAKYPLINELAIAASDARSVKHMLRQLTRTLVDSKHVEEIYATDERIADALRDRLGDAR
;
A
#
# COMPACT_ATOMS: atom_id res chain seq x y z
N MET A 1 20.98 8.19 -25.60
CA MET A 1 21.84 8.68 -24.50
C MET A 1 21.66 7.83 -23.24
N PRO A 2 20.44 7.58 -22.70
CA PRO A 2 20.26 6.85 -21.43
C PRO A 2 20.80 5.42 -21.48
N HIS A 3 20.49 4.70 -22.57
CA HIS A 3 20.95 3.33 -22.78
C HIS A 3 22.48 3.22 -22.92
N THR A 4 23.17 4.26 -23.43
CA THR A 4 24.63 4.27 -23.52
C THR A 4 25.28 4.37 -22.14
N ALA A 5 24.76 5.24 -21.27
CA ALA A 5 25.24 5.37 -19.89
C ALA A 5 25.01 4.07 -19.10
N PHE A 6 23.86 3.42 -19.31
CA PHE A 6 23.59 2.11 -18.73
C PHE A 6 24.62 1.06 -19.16
N LEU A 7 24.92 0.93 -20.46
CA LEU A 7 25.90 -0.07 -20.94
C LEU A 7 27.32 0.19 -20.42
N GLU A 8 27.71 1.46 -20.26
CA GLU A 8 28.99 1.82 -19.63
C GLU A 8 29.02 1.42 -18.14
N ALA A 9 27.93 1.64 -17.40
CA ALA A 9 27.80 1.21 -16.02
C ALA A 9 27.81 -0.33 -15.90
N ALA A 10 27.08 -1.02 -16.77
CA ALA A 10 27.04 -2.49 -16.82
C ALA A 10 28.42 -3.10 -17.09
N ALA A 11 29.22 -2.49 -17.97
CA ALA A 11 30.59 -2.92 -18.21
C ALA A 11 31.49 -2.72 -16.97
N ARG A 12 31.28 -1.66 -16.18
CA ARG A 12 31.99 -1.45 -14.92
C ARG A 12 31.59 -2.48 -13.86
N TYR A 13 30.29 -2.74 -13.72
CA TYR A 13 29.77 -3.77 -12.80
C TYR A 13 30.32 -5.16 -13.16
N TRP A 14 30.29 -5.54 -14.44
CA TRP A 14 30.91 -6.76 -14.97
C TRP A 14 32.39 -6.88 -14.58
N SER A 15 33.14 -5.78 -14.74
CA SER A 15 34.56 -5.74 -14.35
C SER A 15 34.75 -5.82 -12.83
N ALA A 16 33.90 -5.18 -12.03
CA ALA A 16 33.96 -5.19 -10.56
C ALA A 16 33.73 -6.59 -10.00
N LEU A 17 32.78 -7.33 -10.60
CA LEU A 17 32.54 -8.74 -10.32
C LEU A 17 33.69 -9.67 -10.76
N GLY A 18 34.67 -9.16 -11.52
CA GLY A 18 35.80 -9.96 -12.01
C GLY A 18 35.39 -10.94 -13.09
N MET A 19 34.29 -10.67 -13.80
CA MET A 19 33.79 -11.53 -14.86
C MET A 19 34.76 -11.57 -16.05
N PRO A 20 34.99 -12.74 -16.66
CA PRO A 20 35.94 -12.88 -17.75
C PRO A 20 35.42 -12.26 -19.05
N GLY A 21 36.31 -11.62 -19.81
CA GLY A 21 35.97 -11.07 -21.12
C GLY A 21 35.17 -9.77 -21.07
N SER A 22 34.48 -9.45 -22.17
CA SER A 22 33.62 -8.28 -22.27
C SER A 22 32.17 -8.62 -21.92
N LEU A 23 31.42 -7.60 -21.48
CA LEU A 23 29.96 -7.69 -21.29
C LEU A 23 29.29 -8.31 -22.53
N PRO A 24 28.43 -9.33 -22.37
CA PRO A 24 27.67 -9.90 -23.48
C PRO A 24 26.68 -8.90 -24.06
N GLU A 25 26.11 -9.23 -25.21
CA GLU A 25 25.00 -8.45 -25.78
C GLU A 25 23.76 -8.60 -24.89
N LEU A 26 23.23 -7.47 -24.41
CA LEU A 26 22.02 -7.40 -23.59
C LEU A 26 20.83 -6.97 -24.44
N SER A 27 19.62 -7.17 -23.93
CA SER A 27 18.39 -6.72 -24.59
C SER A 27 18.38 -5.23 -24.93
N ALA A 28 17.59 -4.86 -25.95
CA ALA A 28 17.49 -3.47 -26.40
C ALA A 28 16.63 -2.58 -25.47
N SER A 29 15.67 -3.19 -24.77
CA SER A 29 14.85 -2.54 -23.75
C SER A 29 15.69 -2.31 -22.50
N PRO A 30 15.71 -1.10 -21.90
CA PRO A 30 16.55 -0.80 -20.74
C PRO A 30 16.29 -1.71 -19.54
N VAL A 31 15.03 -1.98 -19.21
CA VAL A 31 14.68 -2.86 -18.08
C VAL A 31 15.03 -4.32 -18.37
N ASP A 32 14.75 -4.81 -19.58
CA ASP A 32 15.10 -6.19 -19.95
C ASP A 32 16.62 -6.36 -19.98
N ALA A 33 17.38 -5.35 -20.40
CA ALA A 33 18.84 -5.37 -20.35
C ALA A 33 19.38 -5.42 -18.92
N PHE A 34 18.70 -4.76 -17.97
CA PHE A 34 19.03 -4.82 -16.55
C PHE A 34 18.73 -6.20 -15.96
N ILE A 35 17.57 -6.79 -16.29
CA ILE A 35 17.20 -8.15 -15.91
C ILE A 35 18.22 -9.16 -16.49
N ASP A 36 18.54 -9.07 -17.78
CA ASP A 36 19.56 -9.89 -18.44
C ASP A 36 20.92 -9.77 -17.71
N LEU A 37 21.30 -8.56 -17.30
CA LEU A 37 22.56 -8.32 -16.58
C LEU A 37 22.59 -9.06 -15.24
N LEU A 38 21.51 -9.00 -14.47
CA LEU A 38 21.40 -9.72 -13.19
C LEU A 38 21.43 -11.23 -13.41
N ASP A 39 20.71 -11.74 -14.42
CA ASP A 39 20.68 -13.16 -14.76
C ASP A 39 22.06 -13.70 -15.16
N VAL A 40 22.77 -13.02 -16.06
CA VAL A 40 24.08 -13.49 -16.53
C VAL A 40 25.19 -13.34 -15.48
N THR A 41 24.94 -12.57 -14.41
CA THR A 41 25.88 -12.37 -13.30
C THR A 41 25.49 -13.11 -12.02
N ALA A 42 24.35 -13.80 -11.99
CA ALA A 42 23.76 -14.36 -10.77
C ALA A 42 24.68 -15.34 -10.01
N ASP A 43 25.54 -16.07 -10.72
CA ASP A 43 26.47 -17.05 -10.13
C ASP A 43 27.78 -16.41 -9.61
N ALA A 44 28.00 -15.11 -9.83
CA ALA A 44 29.22 -14.45 -9.38
C ALA A 44 29.16 -14.10 -7.89
N GLU A 45 30.30 -14.22 -7.20
CA GLU A 45 30.43 -13.81 -5.80
C GLU A 45 30.14 -12.31 -5.64
N ASP A 46 29.37 -11.95 -4.61
CA ASP A 46 28.88 -10.58 -4.34
C ASP A 46 27.90 -9.99 -5.37
N ALA A 47 27.47 -10.77 -6.37
CA ALA A 47 26.52 -10.29 -7.35
C ALA A 47 25.15 -10.01 -6.75
N PHE A 48 24.49 -9.00 -7.32
CA PHE A 48 23.07 -8.81 -7.15
C PHE A 48 22.32 -9.86 -7.94
N VAL A 49 21.26 -10.41 -7.35
CA VAL A 49 20.45 -11.50 -7.90
C VAL A 49 18.98 -11.12 -7.90
N LEU A 50 18.25 -11.50 -8.95
CA LEU A 50 16.79 -11.40 -8.95
C LEU A 50 16.19 -12.27 -7.86
N LEU A 51 15.11 -11.80 -7.25
CA LEU A 51 14.31 -12.60 -6.33
C LEU A 51 13.20 -13.30 -7.11
N GLU A 52 13.08 -14.62 -6.95
CA GLU A 52 12.03 -15.40 -7.59
C GLU A 52 10.66 -15.05 -6.97
N LEU A 53 9.92 -14.17 -7.64
CA LEU A 53 8.56 -13.77 -7.28
C LEU A 53 7.51 -14.35 -8.23
N ASP A 54 7.80 -15.41 -8.97
CA ASP A 54 6.92 -15.97 -10.01
C ASP A 54 5.76 -16.83 -9.47
N SER A 55 5.89 -17.31 -8.23
CA SER A 55 4.85 -18.08 -7.55
C SER A 55 3.54 -17.28 -7.43
N ASP A 56 2.41 -17.96 -7.59
CA ASP A 56 1.09 -17.41 -7.29
C ASP A 56 1.00 -17.06 -5.79
N PRO A 57 0.91 -15.76 -5.41
CA PRO A 57 0.92 -15.37 -4.00
C PRO A 57 -0.46 -15.52 -3.34
N TYR A 58 -1.55 -15.61 -4.13
CA TYR A 58 -2.92 -15.56 -3.62
C TYR A 58 -3.27 -16.68 -2.63
N PRO A 59 -2.87 -17.95 -2.84
CA PRO A 59 -3.07 -19.02 -1.86
C PRO A 59 -2.40 -18.70 -0.53
N GLY A 60 -1.18 -18.18 -0.56
CA GLY A 60 -0.43 -17.80 0.63
C GLY A 60 -1.09 -16.64 1.38
N LEU A 61 -1.55 -15.62 0.64
CA LEU A 61 -2.31 -14.50 1.18
C LEU A 61 -3.61 -14.95 1.86
N ALA A 62 -4.47 -15.66 1.13
CA ALA A 62 -5.81 -16.00 1.60
C ALA A 62 -5.81 -17.02 2.76
N LEU A 63 -4.80 -17.89 2.81
CA LEU A 63 -4.66 -18.89 3.87
C LEU A 63 -3.83 -18.38 5.08
N GLY A 64 -3.12 -17.26 4.92
CA GLY A 64 -2.21 -16.73 5.94
C GLY A 64 -0.98 -17.61 6.13
N ASP A 65 -0.38 -18.09 5.04
CA ASP A 65 0.82 -18.92 5.09
C ASP A 65 2.06 -18.09 5.49
N PRO A 66 2.77 -18.41 6.58
CA PRO A 66 3.92 -17.62 7.04
C PRO A 66 5.24 -17.98 6.35
N ARG A 67 5.27 -18.96 5.44
CA ARG A 67 6.53 -19.50 4.89
C ARG A 67 7.27 -18.57 3.92
N ALA A 68 6.57 -17.57 3.36
CA ALA A 68 7.13 -16.58 2.47
C ALA A 68 6.44 -15.22 2.69
N PRO A 69 7.05 -14.11 2.27
CA PRO A 69 6.45 -12.79 2.39
C PRO A 69 5.42 -12.55 1.27
N TRP A 70 4.35 -13.35 1.22
CA TRP A 70 3.36 -13.34 0.13
C TRP A 70 2.74 -11.96 -0.13
N ARG A 71 2.56 -11.14 0.91
CA ARG A 71 2.09 -9.75 0.78
C ARG A 71 3.02 -8.90 -0.06
N LEU A 72 4.33 -9.03 0.19
CA LEU A 72 5.36 -8.32 -0.56
C LEU A 72 5.42 -8.83 -2.00
N HIS A 73 5.35 -10.15 -2.21
CA HIS A 73 5.35 -10.75 -3.56
C HIS A 73 4.19 -10.21 -4.39
N TRP A 74 2.99 -10.26 -3.82
CA TRP A 74 1.77 -9.77 -4.45
C TRP A 74 1.79 -8.27 -4.73
N ALA A 75 2.21 -7.47 -3.75
CA ALA A 75 2.31 -6.03 -3.92
C ALA A 75 3.32 -5.66 -5.03
N ALA A 76 4.48 -6.32 -5.06
CA ALA A 76 5.49 -6.08 -6.09
C ALA A 76 4.97 -6.44 -7.49
N GLN A 77 4.32 -7.61 -7.64
CA GLN A 77 3.73 -8.03 -8.91
C GLN A 77 2.66 -7.03 -9.42
N LEU A 78 1.75 -6.57 -8.56
CA LEU A 78 0.70 -5.62 -8.95
C LEU A 78 1.23 -4.20 -9.17
N ALA A 79 2.29 -3.81 -8.48
CA ALA A 79 2.96 -2.53 -8.69
C ALA A 79 3.88 -2.52 -9.92
N SER A 80 4.07 -3.68 -10.56
CA SER A 80 5.01 -3.89 -11.67
C SER A 80 6.45 -3.56 -11.27
N LEU A 81 6.83 -4.02 -10.07
CA LEU A 81 8.19 -3.92 -9.55
C LEU A 81 8.90 -5.27 -9.67
N GLU A 82 10.13 -5.25 -10.19
CA GLU A 82 11.00 -6.43 -10.20
C GLU A 82 11.96 -6.34 -9.00
N ALA A 83 12.03 -7.40 -8.20
CA ALA A 83 12.80 -7.40 -6.97
C ALA A 83 14.16 -8.07 -7.14
N PHE A 84 15.19 -7.50 -6.53
CA PHE A 84 16.54 -8.05 -6.52
C PHE A 84 17.25 -7.74 -5.21
N ALA A 85 18.30 -8.49 -4.90
CA ALA A 85 19.02 -8.35 -3.63
C ALA A 85 20.52 -8.60 -3.81
N SER A 86 21.32 -8.16 -2.84
CA SER A 86 22.74 -8.51 -2.75
C SER A 86 23.02 -9.30 -1.48
N PRO A 87 23.78 -10.41 -1.54
CA PRO A 87 24.25 -11.11 -0.34
C PRO A 87 25.06 -10.23 0.62
N ALA A 88 25.68 -9.16 0.12
CA ALA A 88 26.44 -8.21 0.93
C ALA A 88 25.53 -7.25 1.75
N LEU A 89 24.25 -7.15 1.39
CA LEU A 89 23.26 -6.26 2.02
C LEU A 89 22.00 -7.05 2.40
N PRO A 90 22.09 -7.97 3.36
CA PRO A 90 21.02 -8.95 3.63
C PRO A 90 19.72 -8.35 4.19
N SER A 91 19.75 -7.13 4.74
CA SER A 91 18.55 -6.41 5.20
C SER A 91 17.85 -5.63 4.09
N VAL A 92 18.51 -5.42 2.95
CA VAL A 92 18.06 -4.53 1.87
C VAL A 92 17.54 -5.33 0.68
N THR A 93 16.27 -5.11 0.34
CA THR A 93 15.66 -5.56 -0.91
C THR A 93 15.53 -4.37 -1.85
N PHE A 94 15.95 -4.55 -3.11
CA PHE A 94 15.83 -3.53 -4.15
C PHE A 94 14.64 -3.84 -5.04
N PHE A 95 14.00 -2.80 -5.55
CA PHE A 95 12.88 -2.89 -6.47
C PHE A 95 13.09 -1.94 -7.64
N VAL A 96 13.10 -2.46 -8.86
CA VAL A 96 13.10 -1.64 -10.08
C VAL A 96 11.67 -1.46 -10.59
N ASP A 97 11.29 -0.22 -10.90
CA ASP A 97 10.04 0.08 -11.61
C ASP A 97 10.15 -0.37 -13.07
N THR A 98 9.42 -1.41 -13.43
CA THR A 98 9.43 -1.92 -14.81
C THR A 98 8.69 -0.98 -15.77
N VAL A 99 7.93 -0.02 -15.24
CA VAL A 99 7.26 1.03 -16.00
C VAL A 99 8.11 2.30 -15.96
N ALA A 100 8.66 2.68 -17.11
CA ALA A 100 9.45 3.89 -17.23
C ALA A 100 8.65 5.15 -16.84
N ASP A 101 9.36 6.19 -16.42
CA ASP A 101 8.80 7.52 -16.28
C ASP A 101 8.65 8.24 -17.63
N ALA A 102 8.10 9.46 -17.62
CA ALA A 102 7.87 10.25 -18.83
C ALA A 102 9.17 10.59 -19.60
N SER A 103 10.34 10.47 -18.96
CA SER A 103 11.66 10.64 -19.59
C SER A 103 12.22 9.33 -20.16
N GLY A 104 11.56 8.20 -19.91
CA GLY A 104 12.02 6.87 -20.26
C GLY A 104 12.98 6.25 -19.24
N ALA A 105 13.07 6.82 -18.02
CA ALA A 105 13.93 6.30 -16.97
C ALA A 105 13.17 5.32 -16.06
N HIS A 106 13.85 4.24 -15.67
CA HIS A 106 13.36 3.27 -14.69
C HIS A 106 14.02 3.55 -13.35
N ARG A 107 13.21 3.73 -12.30
CA ARG A 107 13.65 4.09 -10.96
C ARG A 107 13.90 2.83 -10.13
N VAL A 108 14.82 2.93 -9.18
CA VAL A 108 15.13 1.84 -8.25
C VAL A 108 14.93 2.34 -6.83
N TYR A 109 14.17 1.57 -6.05
CA TYR A 109 13.85 1.83 -4.66
C TYR A 109 14.44 0.73 -3.78
N THR A 110 14.50 0.98 -2.48
CA THR A 110 14.90 -0.01 -1.49
C THR A 110 13.90 -0.13 -0.35
N LEU A 111 13.77 -1.36 0.13
CA LEU A 111 13.17 -1.70 1.41
C LEU A 111 14.29 -2.22 2.31
N ASP A 112 14.51 -1.60 3.45
CA ASP A 112 15.50 -2.00 4.45
C ASP A 112 14.78 -2.40 5.74
N ASP A 113 14.95 -3.65 6.18
CA ASP A 113 14.27 -4.23 7.36
C ASP A 113 12.74 -4.02 7.40
N GLY A 114 12.10 -4.04 6.23
CA GLY A 114 10.65 -3.87 6.09
C GLY A 114 10.19 -2.41 6.08
N GLU A 115 11.12 -1.46 6.13
CA GLU A 115 10.86 -0.03 6.00
C GLU A 115 11.39 0.52 4.68
N TRP A 116 10.83 1.65 4.24
CA TRP A 116 11.36 2.37 3.08
C TRP A 116 12.80 2.81 3.35
N GLY A 117 13.73 2.32 2.54
CA GLY A 117 15.16 2.59 2.61
C GLY A 117 15.62 3.87 1.91
N ASP A 118 16.82 4.30 2.27
CA ASP A 118 17.40 5.57 1.82
C ASP A 118 18.09 5.47 0.44
N LEU A 119 18.35 4.24 -0.02
CA LEU A 119 18.97 3.99 -1.32
C LEU A 119 17.92 4.05 -2.42
N GLN A 120 17.81 5.23 -3.04
CA GLN A 120 16.89 5.50 -4.14
C GLN A 120 17.66 6.06 -5.34
N MET A 121 17.40 5.52 -6.53
CA MET A 121 18.14 5.87 -7.75
C MET A 121 17.16 6.24 -8.85
N ALA A 122 17.36 7.41 -9.46
CA ALA A 122 16.47 7.94 -10.50
C ALA A 122 16.56 7.19 -11.84
N SER A 123 17.56 6.33 -12.03
CA SER A 123 17.77 5.59 -13.27
C SER A 123 18.50 4.25 -13.07
N LEU A 124 18.31 3.31 -14.00
CA LEU A 124 19.10 2.07 -14.06
C LEU A 124 20.60 2.31 -14.22
N ALA A 125 21.01 3.36 -14.92
CA ALA A 125 22.43 3.69 -15.07
C ALA A 125 23.04 4.08 -13.71
N SER A 126 22.31 4.86 -12.90
CA SER A 126 22.71 5.22 -11.53
C SER A 126 22.74 3.99 -10.64
N ALA A 127 21.71 3.14 -10.71
CA ALA A 127 21.65 1.91 -9.94
C ALA A 127 22.83 0.97 -10.23
N VAL A 128 23.13 0.71 -11.50
CA VAL A 128 24.24 -0.17 -11.89
C VAL A 128 25.60 0.47 -11.56
N THR A 129 25.73 1.79 -11.62
CA THR A 129 26.95 2.50 -11.19
C THR A 129 27.19 2.33 -9.71
N TRP A 130 26.15 2.49 -8.89
CA TRP A 130 26.22 2.26 -7.45
C TRP A 130 26.50 0.78 -7.12
N MET A 131 25.82 -0.17 -7.79
CA MET A 131 26.08 -1.61 -7.64
C MET A 131 27.55 -1.96 -7.95
N ALA A 132 28.13 -1.39 -9.00
CA ALA A 132 29.53 -1.57 -9.35
C ALA A 132 30.47 -1.06 -8.25
N ALA A 133 30.16 0.11 -7.67
CA ALA A 133 30.92 0.66 -6.56
C ALA A 133 30.79 -0.20 -5.29
N GLN A 134 29.59 -0.69 -4.97
CA GLN A 134 29.35 -1.58 -3.83
C GLN A 134 30.18 -2.86 -3.91
N VAL A 135 30.20 -3.51 -5.09
CA VAL A 135 31.03 -4.70 -5.32
C VAL A 135 32.51 -4.37 -5.26
N ALA A 136 32.93 -3.27 -5.88
CA ALA A 136 34.33 -2.85 -5.88
C ALA A 136 34.83 -2.52 -4.46
N HIS A 137 34.00 -1.87 -3.65
CA HIS A 137 34.28 -1.53 -2.26
C HIS A 137 34.37 -2.79 -1.38
N GLY A 138 33.39 -3.69 -1.48
CA GLY A 138 33.39 -4.97 -0.75
C GLY A 138 34.63 -5.82 -1.05
N ARG A 139 35.20 -5.68 -2.25
CA ARG A 139 36.43 -6.35 -2.68
C ARG A 139 37.72 -5.56 -2.42
N GLY A 140 37.62 -4.38 -1.80
CA GLY A 140 38.74 -3.51 -1.47
C GLY A 140 39.44 -2.87 -2.68
N ALA A 141 38.76 -2.76 -3.82
CA ALA A 141 39.27 -2.12 -5.03
C ALA A 141 39.15 -0.59 -5.01
N ILE A 142 38.18 -0.06 -4.24
CA ILE A 142 38.01 1.36 -3.95
C ILE A 142 37.96 1.58 -2.43
N ASP A 143 38.29 2.78 -1.97
CA ASP A 143 38.23 3.13 -0.54
C ASP A 143 36.86 3.72 -0.14
N ASP A 144 36.65 3.89 1.17
CA ASP A 144 35.40 4.42 1.73
C ASP A 144 35.05 5.80 1.16
N ALA A 145 36.05 6.67 0.96
CA ALA A 145 35.86 8.02 0.46
C ALA A 145 35.48 8.06 -1.03
N GLU A 146 35.92 7.08 -1.82
CA GLU A 146 35.46 6.89 -3.18
C GLU A 146 34.05 6.32 -3.23
N PHE A 147 33.73 5.32 -2.38
CA PHE A 147 32.39 4.75 -2.29
C PHE A 147 31.34 5.80 -1.87
N GLU A 148 31.59 6.56 -0.80
CA GLU A 148 30.71 7.65 -0.33
C GLU A 148 30.47 8.72 -1.40
N ARG A 149 31.46 8.99 -2.26
CA ARG A 149 31.30 9.93 -3.37
C ARG A 149 30.39 9.40 -4.46
N VAL A 150 30.44 8.10 -4.76
CA VAL A 150 29.53 7.48 -5.73
C VAL A 150 28.12 7.45 -5.16
N GLU A 151 27.96 7.08 -3.89
CA GLU A 151 26.66 7.09 -3.21
C GLU A 151 26.02 8.48 -3.24
N ALA A 152 26.75 9.53 -2.83
CA ALA A 152 26.25 10.90 -2.86
C ALA A 152 25.92 11.44 -4.27
N GLN A 153 26.44 10.81 -5.33
CA GLN A 153 26.17 11.20 -6.72
C GLN A 153 24.98 10.45 -7.33
N GLU A 154 24.86 9.17 -7.03
CA GLU A 154 23.91 8.26 -7.70
C GLU A 154 22.64 8.00 -6.86
N VAL A 155 22.71 8.22 -5.55
CA VAL A 155 21.60 8.04 -4.61
C VAL A 155 21.02 9.41 -4.26
N ALA A 156 19.71 9.54 -4.40
CA ALA A 156 18.96 10.72 -4.01
C ALA A 156 17.52 10.36 -3.64
N ALA A 157 16.95 11.05 -2.66
CA ALA A 157 15.54 10.91 -2.35
C ALA A 157 14.69 11.24 -3.59
N LEU A 158 13.79 10.32 -3.94
CA LEU A 158 12.80 10.50 -4.99
C LEU A 158 11.51 10.99 -4.32
N ASP A 159 11.34 12.31 -4.25
CA ASP A 159 10.20 12.97 -3.60
C ASP A 159 9.39 13.88 -4.54
N ASP A 160 9.63 13.75 -5.85
CA ASP A 160 8.94 14.51 -6.88
C ASP A 160 7.45 14.14 -7.00
N GLU A 161 6.70 14.93 -7.80
CA GLU A 161 5.25 14.77 -7.96
C GLU A 161 4.82 13.36 -8.42
N ARG A 162 5.68 12.62 -9.13
CA ARG A 162 5.37 11.24 -9.55
C ARG A 162 5.27 10.32 -8.35
N GLU A 163 6.17 10.48 -7.39
CA GLU A 163 6.27 9.64 -6.19
C GLU A 163 5.13 9.86 -5.20
N GLN A 164 4.37 10.95 -5.38
CA GLN A 164 3.22 11.28 -4.55
C GLN A 164 1.90 10.68 -5.08
N GLY A 165 1.93 9.98 -6.22
CA GLY A 165 0.71 9.52 -6.89
C GLY A 165 0.81 8.16 -7.54
N THR A 166 -0.30 7.77 -8.16
CA THR A 166 -0.51 6.46 -8.79
C THR A 166 0.31 6.26 -10.09
N ALA A 167 1.18 7.20 -10.42
CA ALA A 167 2.19 7.08 -11.46
C ALA A 167 3.51 6.48 -10.94
N SER A 168 3.72 6.37 -9.63
CA SER A 168 4.87 5.69 -9.04
C SER A 168 4.55 4.23 -8.76
N GLY A 169 5.45 3.32 -9.17
CA GLY A 169 5.39 1.91 -8.76
C GLY A 169 5.55 1.76 -7.25
N TRP A 170 6.42 2.56 -6.62
CA TRP A 170 6.62 2.52 -5.17
C TRP A 170 5.38 2.94 -4.39
N TYR A 171 4.76 4.05 -4.79
CA TYR A 171 3.50 4.49 -4.19
C TYR A 171 2.42 3.39 -4.23
N LEU A 172 2.28 2.73 -5.38
CA LEU A 172 1.29 1.66 -5.54
C LEU A 172 1.66 0.40 -4.76
N PHE A 173 2.95 0.07 -4.68
CA PHE A 173 3.45 -1.01 -3.85
C PHE A 173 3.10 -0.82 -2.37
N GLU A 174 3.34 0.36 -1.81
CA GLU A 174 2.94 0.71 -0.43
C GLU A 174 1.41 0.62 -0.28
N ALA A 175 0.66 1.16 -1.22
CA ALA A 175 -0.81 1.11 -1.18
C ALA A 175 -1.36 -0.33 -1.21
N PHE A 176 -0.71 -1.25 -1.94
CA PHE A 176 -1.06 -2.66 -1.91
C PHE A 176 -0.68 -3.32 -0.58
N LEU A 177 0.51 -3.04 -0.04
CA LEU A 177 0.93 -3.56 1.27
C LEU A 177 -0.02 -3.15 2.40
N ASP A 178 -0.49 -1.91 2.38
CA ASP A 178 -1.41 -1.35 3.37
C ASP A 178 -2.88 -1.76 3.12
N SER A 179 -3.17 -2.44 2.01
CA SER A 179 -4.52 -2.89 1.70
C SER A 179 -5.03 -3.95 2.69
N PRO A 180 -6.29 -3.84 3.18
CA PRO A 180 -6.86 -4.81 4.12
C PRO A 180 -7.35 -6.09 3.43
N LEU A 181 -6.89 -6.42 2.21
CA LEU A 181 -7.38 -7.59 1.45
C LEU A 181 -7.13 -8.90 2.20
N VAL A 182 -5.95 -9.05 2.79
CA VAL A 182 -5.58 -10.27 3.52
C VAL A 182 -6.42 -10.40 4.79
N GLU A 183 -6.63 -9.29 5.49
CA GLU A 183 -7.50 -9.18 6.64
C GLU A 183 -8.94 -9.49 6.26
N ALA A 184 -9.40 -9.09 5.08
CA ALA A 184 -10.73 -9.39 4.56
C ALA A 184 -10.94 -10.90 4.36
N TRP A 185 -9.95 -11.61 3.81
CA TRP A 185 -9.99 -13.07 3.64
C TRP A 185 -10.10 -13.81 4.98
N ASP A 186 -9.30 -13.39 5.95
CA ASP A 186 -9.31 -14.00 7.27
C ASP A 186 -10.58 -13.63 8.05
N ALA A 187 -11.04 -12.38 7.98
CA ALA A 187 -12.28 -11.90 8.58
C ALA A 187 -13.50 -12.65 8.02
N TYR A 188 -13.54 -12.88 6.70
CA TYR A 188 -14.62 -13.63 6.06
C TYR A 188 -14.74 -15.06 6.61
N SER A 189 -13.61 -15.69 6.97
CA SER A 189 -13.63 -17.01 7.64
C SER A 189 -14.37 -17.02 8.99
N ARG A 190 -14.63 -15.85 9.57
CA ARG A 190 -15.37 -15.64 10.82
C ARG A 190 -16.71 -14.93 10.61
N GLY A 191 -17.12 -14.71 9.36
CA GLY A 191 -18.31 -13.92 9.04
C GLY A 191 -18.18 -12.43 9.38
N GLN A 192 -16.96 -11.93 9.44
CA GLN A 192 -16.63 -10.53 9.65
C GLN A 192 -16.21 -9.90 8.31
N TRP A 193 -16.29 -8.58 8.21
CA TRP A 193 -15.75 -7.82 7.09
C TRP A 193 -15.03 -6.60 7.64
N PRO A 194 -13.80 -6.28 7.18
CA PRO A 194 -13.13 -5.05 7.58
C PRO A 194 -13.97 -3.83 7.17
N ALA A 195 -13.85 -2.75 7.93
CA ALA A 195 -14.51 -1.50 7.56
C ALA A 195 -13.89 -0.98 6.26
N PRO A 196 -14.70 -0.47 5.31
CA PRO A 196 -14.17 0.11 4.09
C PRO A 196 -13.28 1.32 4.39
N GLY A 197 -12.19 1.43 3.62
CA GLY A 197 -11.38 2.64 3.52
C GLY A 197 -11.88 3.58 2.41
N PRO A 198 -11.42 4.84 2.39
CA PRO A 198 -11.75 5.77 1.30
C PRO A 198 -11.28 5.20 -0.05
N VAL A 199 -12.09 5.41 -1.10
CA VAL A 199 -11.78 4.98 -2.47
C VAL A 199 -10.95 6.07 -3.14
N ASP A 200 -9.71 5.76 -3.53
CA ASP A 200 -8.97 6.62 -4.46
C ASP A 200 -9.70 6.63 -5.82
N THR A 201 -9.95 7.82 -6.36
CA THR A 201 -10.65 7.98 -7.64
C THR A 201 -9.69 7.76 -8.80
N TRP A 202 -9.64 6.55 -9.33
CA TRP A 202 -9.10 6.30 -10.68
C TRP A 202 -10.22 6.41 -11.71
N SER A 203 -9.90 7.02 -12.86
CA SER A 203 -10.81 7.05 -14.01
C SER A 203 -10.38 6.02 -15.05
N PRO A 204 -11.30 5.17 -15.56
CA PRO A 204 -11.03 4.23 -16.65
C PRO A 204 -10.43 4.85 -17.92
N ASP A 205 -10.69 6.16 -18.13
CA ASP A 205 -10.20 6.90 -19.29
C ASP A 205 -8.68 7.16 -19.28
N ASP A 206 -7.99 6.96 -18.15
CA ASP A 206 -6.54 7.18 -18.01
C ASP A 206 -5.73 5.89 -18.28
N ARG A 207 -5.60 5.54 -19.58
CA ARG A 207 -4.82 4.39 -20.07
C ARG A 207 -3.36 4.69 -20.40
N GLY A 208 -2.75 5.70 -19.77
CA GLY A 208 -1.32 5.98 -19.90
C GLY A 208 -0.42 4.86 -19.35
N ASP A 209 0.90 5.10 -19.32
CA ASP A 209 1.84 4.14 -18.76
C ASP A 209 1.49 3.74 -17.32
N GLY A 210 1.57 2.44 -17.05
CA GLY A 210 1.19 1.88 -15.75
C GLY A 210 -0.29 2.02 -15.41
N TRP A 211 -1.20 2.05 -16.39
CA TRP A 211 -2.64 2.09 -16.10
C TRP A 211 -3.14 0.82 -15.40
N GLN A 212 -2.57 -0.37 -15.68
CA GLN A 212 -3.02 -1.63 -15.09
C GLN A 212 -2.84 -1.66 -13.57
N ARG A 213 -1.72 -1.14 -13.07
CA ARG A 213 -1.45 -1.02 -11.62
C ARG A 213 -2.41 -0.03 -10.93
N ARG A 214 -2.79 1.06 -11.62
CA ARG A 214 -3.85 1.99 -11.14
C ARG A 214 -5.21 1.33 -11.11
N PHE A 215 -5.54 0.60 -12.18
CA PHE A 215 -6.76 -0.19 -12.29
C PHE A 215 -6.85 -1.26 -11.19
N ALA A 216 -5.77 -1.99 -10.89
CA ALA A 216 -5.75 -2.97 -9.81
C ALA A 216 -6.03 -2.34 -8.44
N LEU A 217 -5.40 -1.20 -8.14
CA LEU A 217 -5.65 -0.50 -6.88
C LEU A 217 -7.11 -0.04 -6.78
N TRP A 218 -7.65 0.53 -7.85
CA TRP A 218 -9.05 0.94 -7.91
C TRP A 218 -10.01 -0.24 -7.74
N LEU A 219 -9.79 -1.33 -8.49
CA LEU A 219 -10.63 -2.52 -8.44
C LEU A 219 -10.65 -3.11 -7.04
N LEU A 220 -9.49 -3.13 -6.38
CA LEU A 220 -9.35 -3.58 -5.02
C LEU A 220 -10.17 -2.73 -4.05
N HIS A 221 -10.14 -1.40 -4.20
CA HIS A 221 -10.96 -0.50 -3.39
C HIS A 221 -12.46 -0.70 -3.62
N VAL A 222 -12.90 -0.78 -4.89
CA VAL A 222 -14.30 -1.06 -5.24
C VAL A 222 -14.74 -2.38 -4.60
N PHE A 223 -13.95 -3.44 -4.76
CA PHE A 223 -14.26 -4.74 -4.19
C PHE A 223 -14.34 -4.71 -2.65
N LEU A 224 -13.40 -4.07 -1.97
CA LEU A 224 -13.41 -3.98 -0.51
C LEU A 224 -14.63 -3.22 0.03
N ASN A 225 -15.13 -2.24 -0.73
CA ASN A 225 -16.29 -1.43 -0.39
C ASN A 225 -17.61 -2.13 -0.70
N GLU A 226 -17.75 -2.61 -1.93
CA GLU A 226 -19.03 -3.08 -2.49
C GLU A 226 -19.18 -4.60 -2.45
N ARG A 227 -18.07 -5.31 -2.26
CA ARG A 227 -17.96 -6.79 -2.30
C ARG A 227 -18.35 -7.37 -3.65
N ARG A 228 -18.16 -6.56 -4.69
CA ARG A 228 -18.47 -6.88 -6.07
C ARG A 228 -17.30 -6.57 -6.97
N VAL A 229 -17.13 -7.36 -8.02
CA VAL A 229 -16.16 -7.09 -9.06
C VAL A 229 -16.86 -6.36 -10.18
N GLU A 230 -16.79 -5.03 -10.14
CA GLU A 230 -17.25 -4.19 -11.22
C GLU A 230 -16.07 -3.80 -12.12
N LEU A 231 -16.10 -4.27 -13.37
CA LEU A 231 -15.11 -3.89 -14.37
C LEU A 231 -15.65 -2.71 -15.20
N PRO A 232 -14.82 -1.69 -15.51
CA PRO A 232 -15.20 -0.66 -16.47
C PRO A 232 -15.58 -1.27 -17.81
N ALA A 233 -16.60 -0.71 -18.47
CA ALA A 233 -17.17 -1.29 -19.69
C ALA A 233 -16.17 -1.39 -20.86
N ASP A 234 -15.13 -0.57 -20.84
CA ASP A 234 -14.07 -0.53 -21.82
C ASP A 234 -12.90 -1.47 -21.50
N VAL A 235 -12.79 -1.99 -20.27
CA VAL A 235 -11.68 -2.84 -19.83
C VAL A 235 -11.99 -4.32 -20.06
N ALA A 236 -11.18 -4.98 -20.87
CA ALA A 236 -11.32 -6.41 -21.15
C ALA A 236 -10.26 -7.23 -20.37
N VAL A 237 -10.68 -8.25 -19.62
CA VAL A 237 -9.75 -9.11 -18.83
C VAL A 237 -8.62 -9.73 -19.68
N THR A 238 -8.87 -9.94 -20.98
CA THR A 238 -7.87 -10.46 -21.92
C THR A 238 -6.74 -9.48 -22.23
N GLU A 239 -6.93 -8.19 -21.98
CA GLU A 239 -5.93 -7.15 -22.22
C GLU A 239 -5.00 -6.94 -21.01
N LEU A 240 -5.35 -7.50 -19.86
CA LEU A 240 -4.56 -7.41 -18.64
C LEU A 240 -3.35 -8.36 -18.69
N ASP A 241 -2.27 -7.93 -18.04
CA ASP A 241 -1.10 -8.75 -17.78
C ASP A 241 -1.42 -9.80 -16.73
N ALA A 242 -0.57 -10.83 -16.63
CA ALA A 242 -0.84 -11.99 -15.79
C ALA A 242 -1.17 -11.64 -14.32
N PRO A 243 -0.43 -10.75 -13.62
CA PRO A 243 -0.76 -10.39 -12.23
C PRO A 243 -2.12 -9.71 -12.07
N HIS A 244 -2.44 -8.78 -12.98
CA HIS A 244 -3.69 -8.00 -12.94
C HIS A 244 -4.90 -8.85 -13.31
N ARG A 245 -4.77 -9.75 -14.29
CA ARG A 245 -5.79 -10.74 -14.60
C ARG A 245 -6.02 -11.70 -13.42
N ALA A 246 -4.95 -12.18 -12.79
CA ALA A 246 -5.06 -13.05 -11.62
C ALA A 246 -5.77 -12.36 -10.45
N LEU A 247 -5.56 -11.05 -10.25
CA LEU A 247 -6.33 -10.26 -9.28
C LEU A 247 -7.83 -10.32 -9.59
N VAL A 248 -8.24 -10.04 -10.83
CA VAL A 248 -9.65 -10.08 -11.23
C VAL A 248 -10.26 -11.46 -10.95
N GLU A 249 -9.61 -12.53 -11.39
CA GLU A 249 -10.07 -13.91 -11.19
C GLU A 249 -10.20 -14.26 -9.70
N HIS A 250 -9.26 -13.80 -8.88
CA HIS A 250 -9.28 -14.03 -7.45
C HIS A 250 -10.40 -13.26 -6.74
N LEU A 251 -10.61 -11.99 -7.10
CA LEU A 251 -11.71 -11.18 -6.55
C LEU A 251 -13.07 -11.72 -6.99
N GLN A 252 -13.22 -12.22 -8.22
CA GLN A 252 -14.46 -12.85 -8.68
C GLN A 252 -14.76 -14.13 -7.90
N THR A 253 -13.73 -14.94 -7.64
CA THR A 253 -13.86 -16.13 -6.79
C THR A 253 -14.28 -15.76 -5.37
N PHE A 254 -13.85 -14.59 -4.87
CA PHE A 254 -14.26 -14.09 -3.57
C PHE A 254 -15.70 -13.57 -3.57
N GLU A 255 -16.08 -12.78 -4.57
CA GLU A 255 -17.46 -12.31 -4.77
C GLU A 255 -18.45 -13.48 -4.80
N GLU A 256 -18.20 -14.50 -5.62
CA GLU A 256 -19.06 -15.71 -5.69
C GLU A 256 -19.21 -16.39 -4.32
N ALA A 257 -18.12 -16.43 -3.55
CA ALA A 257 -18.13 -17.03 -2.21
C ALA A 257 -19.00 -16.21 -1.25
N VAL A 258 -18.86 -14.87 -1.27
CA VAL A 258 -19.63 -13.93 -0.45
C VAL A 258 -21.12 -13.99 -0.80
N GLU A 259 -21.47 -13.95 -2.09
CA GLU A 259 -22.86 -14.03 -2.55
C GLU A 259 -23.50 -15.38 -2.21
N GLY A 260 -22.76 -16.48 -2.34
CA GLY A 260 -23.22 -17.82 -1.97
C GLY A 260 -23.26 -18.09 -0.47
N GLY A 261 -22.59 -17.28 0.35
CA GLY A 261 -22.34 -17.57 1.77
C GLY A 261 -21.56 -18.87 1.97
N GLU A 262 -20.73 -19.22 1.00
CA GLU A 262 -19.96 -20.47 0.97
C GLU A 262 -18.46 -20.19 1.09
N ALA A 263 -17.71 -21.24 1.40
CA ALA A 263 -16.25 -21.14 1.29
C ALA A 263 -15.84 -20.97 -0.18
N PRO A 264 -14.80 -20.17 -0.48
CA PRO A 264 -14.23 -20.08 -1.82
C PRO A 264 -13.80 -21.45 -2.35
N THR A 265 -13.94 -21.66 -3.65
CA THR A 265 -13.60 -22.93 -4.29
C THR A 265 -12.12 -23.28 -4.11
N PHE A 266 -11.21 -22.33 -4.28
CA PHE A 266 -9.78 -22.60 -4.15
C PHE A 266 -9.39 -23.05 -2.73
N ILE A 267 -9.96 -22.47 -1.66
CA ILE A 267 -9.70 -22.91 -0.28
C ILE A 267 -10.10 -24.38 -0.09
N ARG A 268 -11.20 -24.84 -0.70
CA ARG A 268 -11.60 -26.25 -0.67
C ARG A 268 -10.63 -27.17 -1.43
N LEU A 269 -10.03 -26.67 -2.51
CA LEU A 269 -9.02 -27.40 -3.27
C LEU A 269 -7.72 -27.52 -2.47
N TYR A 270 -7.26 -26.43 -1.84
CA TYR A 270 -6.05 -26.43 -1.01
C TYR A 270 -6.17 -27.34 0.21
N ALA A 271 -7.36 -27.50 0.79
CA ALA A 271 -7.58 -28.46 1.88
C ALA A 271 -7.31 -29.93 1.49
N ARG A 272 -7.14 -30.23 0.19
CA ARG A 272 -6.85 -31.57 -0.35
C ARG A 272 -5.57 -31.59 -1.21
N CYS A 273 -4.77 -30.53 -1.18
CA CYS A 273 -3.54 -30.48 -1.94
C CYS A 273 -2.44 -31.34 -1.29
N ASP A 274 -1.39 -31.62 -2.05
CA ASP A 274 -0.26 -32.44 -1.59
C ASP A 274 0.67 -31.68 -0.63
N ASP A 275 0.57 -30.35 -0.54
CA ASP A 275 1.29 -29.56 0.46
C ASP A 275 0.59 -29.68 1.82
N PRO A 276 1.20 -30.38 2.80
CA PRO A 276 0.56 -30.64 4.08
C PRO A 276 0.31 -29.35 4.88
N LYS A 277 1.13 -28.31 4.70
CA LYS A 277 0.97 -27.06 5.44
C LYS A 277 -0.19 -26.23 4.88
N LEU A 278 -0.29 -26.11 3.56
CA LEU A 278 -1.43 -25.45 2.93
C LEU A 278 -2.73 -26.20 3.20
N ALA A 279 -2.70 -27.54 3.16
CA ALA A 279 -3.85 -28.37 3.50
C ALA A 279 -4.32 -28.17 4.95
N GLU A 280 -3.39 -28.04 5.90
CA GLU A 280 -3.69 -27.72 7.29
C GLU A 280 -4.35 -26.33 7.42
N LEU A 281 -3.74 -25.29 6.84
CA LEU A 281 -4.24 -23.91 6.90
C LEU A 281 -5.64 -23.78 6.27
N ALA A 282 -5.83 -24.37 5.10
CA ALA A 282 -7.12 -24.40 4.42
C ALA A 282 -8.18 -25.18 5.22
N THR A 283 -7.80 -26.30 5.83
CA THR A 283 -8.71 -27.05 6.70
C THR A 283 -9.13 -26.22 7.92
N ALA A 284 -8.18 -25.52 8.55
CA ALA A 284 -8.45 -24.64 9.67
C ALA A 284 -9.38 -23.48 9.27
N TRP A 285 -9.13 -22.86 8.11
CA TRP A 285 -10.00 -21.82 7.54
C TRP A 285 -11.44 -22.32 7.36
N LEU A 286 -11.61 -23.50 6.74
CA LEU A 286 -12.94 -24.10 6.51
C LEU A 286 -13.67 -24.42 7.81
N GLN A 287 -12.94 -24.86 8.85
CA GLN A 287 -13.54 -25.14 10.16
C GLN A 287 -14.07 -23.86 10.82
N ARG A 288 -13.32 -22.75 10.76
CA ARG A 288 -13.77 -21.44 11.26
C ARG A 288 -15.06 -21.00 10.56
N HIS A 289 -15.06 -21.06 9.23
CA HIS A 289 -16.21 -20.65 8.42
C HIS A 289 -17.47 -21.50 8.71
N ARG A 290 -17.32 -22.82 8.83
CA ARG A 290 -18.44 -23.72 9.16
C ARG A 290 -19.01 -23.46 10.55
N ARG A 291 -18.16 -23.16 11.55
CA ARG A 291 -18.62 -22.84 12.90
C ARG A 291 -19.53 -21.61 12.87
N TRP A 292 -19.09 -20.54 12.22
CA TRP A 292 -19.88 -19.33 12.04
C TRP A 292 -21.23 -19.59 11.33
N ARG A 293 -21.21 -20.33 10.20
CA ARG A 293 -22.45 -20.73 9.49
C ARG A 293 -23.40 -21.54 10.37
N GLY A 294 -22.86 -22.46 11.17
CA GLY A 294 -23.64 -23.29 12.10
C GLY A 294 -24.29 -22.47 13.20
N GLU A 295 -23.57 -21.49 13.75
CA GLU A 295 -24.09 -20.53 14.73
C GLU A 295 -25.24 -19.69 14.13
N MET A 296 -25.10 -19.16 12.92
CA MET A 296 -26.20 -18.45 12.23
C MET A 296 -27.44 -19.31 12.02
N THR A 297 -27.26 -20.59 11.69
CA THR A 297 -28.38 -21.53 11.44
C THR A 297 -29.11 -21.89 12.74
N SER A 298 -28.42 -21.85 13.88
CA SER A 298 -29.00 -22.12 15.20
C SER A 298 -29.79 -20.95 15.81
N VAL A 299 -29.63 -19.73 15.28
CA VAL A 299 -30.27 -18.50 15.77
C VAL A 299 -31.56 -18.15 15.01
N ALA A 300 -31.94 -18.89 13.97
CA ALA A 300 -33.24 -18.71 13.33
C ALA A 300 -34.38 -19.15 14.28
N PRO A 301 -35.28 -18.25 14.74
CA PRO A 301 -36.42 -18.67 15.53
C PRO A 301 -37.34 -19.52 14.66
N SER A 302 -37.66 -20.72 15.15
CA SER A 302 -38.78 -21.50 14.67
C SER A 302 -40.06 -20.70 14.91
N VAL A 303 -40.47 -19.91 13.92
CA VAL A 303 -41.85 -19.42 13.85
C VAL A 303 -42.65 -20.59 13.30
N ALA A 304 -43.13 -21.43 14.21
CA ALA A 304 -44.31 -22.22 13.95
C ALA A 304 -45.49 -21.26 13.64
N PRO A 305 -46.38 -21.59 12.69
CA PRO A 305 -47.57 -20.78 12.48
C PRO A 305 -48.48 -21.01 13.69
N ASP A 306 -48.61 -20.02 14.56
CA ASP A 306 -49.66 -19.99 15.57
C ASP A 306 -50.78 -19.08 15.05
N ASP A 307 -51.88 -19.74 14.70
CA ASP A 307 -53.14 -19.13 14.31
C ASP A 307 -53.79 -18.48 15.54
N GLY A 308 -54.00 -17.16 15.53
CA GLY A 308 -55.06 -16.55 16.34
C GLY A 308 -54.79 -15.14 16.86
N GLY A 309 -55.68 -14.20 16.50
CA GLY A 309 -56.07 -13.11 17.40
C GLY A 309 -55.84 -11.69 16.91
N LEU A 310 -56.93 -11.07 16.45
CA LEU A 310 -57.14 -9.66 16.10
C LEU A 310 -56.90 -8.65 17.25
N GLU A 311 -56.65 -7.41 16.82
CA GLU A 311 -56.99 -6.10 17.44
C GLU A 311 -56.24 -5.67 18.72
N ASP A 312 -55.44 -4.59 18.67
CA ASP A 312 -55.93 -3.22 18.89
C ASP A 312 -54.82 -2.14 18.84
N ALA A 313 -55.25 -0.89 18.65
CA ALA A 313 -54.54 0.39 18.91
C ALA A 313 -53.51 0.93 17.90
N LEU A 314 -54.01 1.49 16.79
CA LEU A 314 -53.48 2.74 16.20
C LEU A 314 -54.41 3.89 16.62
N PRO A 315 -53.94 4.99 17.23
CA PRO A 315 -54.79 6.15 17.42
C PRO A 315 -54.85 7.00 16.15
N ALA A 316 -56.08 7.40 15.87
CA ALA A 316 -56.55 8.17 14.74
C ALA A 316 -55.98 9.59 14.66
N ALA A 317 -55.80 10.03 13.41
CA ALA A 317 -55.57 11.41 13.03
C ALA A 317 -56.75 12.31 13.40
N ALA A 318 -56.45 13.48 13.97
CA ALA A 318 -57.32 14.65 13.91
C ALA A 318 -56.82 15.57 12.80
N ASN A 319 -57.79 16.16 12.12
CA ASN A 319 -57.75 16.66 10.77
C ASN A 319 -57.85 18.18 10.80
N ASP A 320 -56.74 18.87 10.57
CA ASP A 320 -56.72 20.34 10.45
C ASP A 320 -56.06 20.66 9.11
N GLY A 321 -56.88 21.17 8.19
CA GLY A 321 -56.48 21.43 6.82
C GLY A 321 -55.49 22.58 6.70
N GLU A 322 -54.21 22.24 6.52
CA GLU A 322 -53.24 23.06 5.81
C GLU A 322 -52.63 22.19 4.71
N GLY A 323 -53.26 22.25 3.53
CA GLY A 323 -52.90 21.43 2.39
C GLY A 323 -51.50 21.75 1.86
N LEU A 324 -50.81 20.69 1.40
CA LEU A 324 -49.77 20.57 0.35
C LEU A 324 -48.73 21.69 0.11
N ALA A 325 -49.06 22.96 0.26
CA ALA A 325 -48.15 24.11 0.26
C ALA A 325 -47.23 24.15 1.50
N GLY A 326 -47.70 23.71 2.67
CA GLY A 326 -46.85 23.58 3.87
C GLY A 326 -45.82 22.46 3.77
N LEU A 327 -46.19 21.35 3.12
CA LEU A 327 -45.29 20.20 2.92
C LEU A 327 -44.18 20.51 1.89
N LEU A 328 -44.49 21.29 0.85
CA LEU A 328 -43.50 21.74 -0.14
C LEU A 328 -42.58 22.84 0.41
N ALA A 329 -43.04 23.69 1.34
CA ALA A 329 -42.20 24.67 2.02
C ALA A 329 -41.27 24.04 3.08
N ALA A 330 -41.67 22.91 3.68
CA ALA A 330 -40.80 22.13 4.58
C ALA A 330 -39.73 21.32 3.82
N LEU A 331 -40.00 20.92 2.57
CA LEU A 331 -39.04 20.23 1.69
C LEU A 331 -38.08 21.19 0.96
N ALA A 332 -38.42 22.47 0.86
CA ALA A 332 -37.55 23.52 0.34
C ALA A 332 -36.83 24.24 1.49
N GLY A 333 -35.98 23.50 2.21
CA GLY A 333 -34.99 24.12 3.09
C GLY A 333 -34.17 25.14 2.30
N LYS A 334 -33.96 26.34 2.87
CA LYS A 334 -32.93 27.28 2.39
C LYS A 334 -31.60 26.51 2.23
N PRO A 335 -30.73 26.87 1.26
CA PRO A 335 -29.39 26.31 1.21
C PRO A 335 -28.68 26.73 2.50
N GLU A 336 -28.75 25.85 3.49
CA GLU A 336 -27.89 25.86 4.65
C GLU A 336 -26.48 25.66 4.09
N ALA A 337 -25.57 26.55 4.44
CA ALA A 337 -24.16 26.33 4.12
C ALA A 337 -23.81 24.91 4.59
N PRO A 338 -23.03 24.14 3.80
CA PRO A 338 -22.72 22.76 4.17
C PRO A 338 -22.24 22.75 5.62
N PRO A 339 -22.80 21.87 6.48
CA PRO A 339 -22.34 21.79 7.86
C PRO A 339 -20.82 21.62 7.83
N GLU A 340 -20.10 22.43 8.63
CA GLU A 340 -18.67 22.22 8.79
C GLU A 340 -18.47 20.74 9.13
N PRO A 341 -17.57 20.03 8.42
CA PRO A 341 -17.44 18.59 8.58
C PRO A 341 -17.21 18.28 10.06
N GLU A 342 -18.15 17.57 10.68
CA GLU A 342 -18.00 17.15 12.07
C GLU A 342 -16.76 16.27 12.18
N ASP A 343 -15.86 16.59 13.13
CA ASP A 343 -14.66 15.80 13.39
C ASP A 343 -15.04 14.32 13.55
N THR A 344 -14.47 13.47 12.70
CA THR A 344 -14.65 12.02 12.80
C THR A 344 -14.13 11.51 14.15
N PRO A 345 -14.60 10.36 14.66
CA PRO A 345 -14.06 9.78 15.90
C PRO A 345 -12.53 9.64 15.90
N PHE A 346 -11.95 9.33 14.73
CA PHE A 346 -10.51 9.29 14.50
C PHE A 346 -9.87 10.68 14.67
N ILE A 347 -10.41 11.71 14.01
CA ILE A 347 -9.89 13.09 14.13
C ILE A 347 -9.99 13.60 15.57
N ARG A 348 -11.04 13.25 16.32
CA ARG A 348 -11.15 13.60 17.74
C ARG A 348 -10.07 12.92 18.60
N GLN A 349 -9.80 11.64 18.36
CA GLN A 349 -8.72 10.92 19.05
C GLN A 349 -7.34 11.46 18.68
N LEU A 350 -7.13 11.75 17.40
CA LEU A 350 -5.89 12.32 16.88
C LEU A 350 -5.62 13.70 17.47
N LYS A 351 -6.62 14.59 17.50
CA LYS A 351 -6.50 15.92 18.14
C LYS A 351 -6.15 15.82 19.62
N LEU A 352 -6.74 14.87 20.35
CA LEU A 352 -6.40 14.60 21.75
C LEU A 352 -4.96 14.09 21.92
N ALA A 353 -4.50 13.22 21.02
CA ALA A 353 -3.13 12.71 21.04
C ALA A 353 -2.12 13.80 20.68
N LEU A 354 -2.43 14.64 19.69
CA LEU A 354 -1.62 15.79 19.29
C LEU A 354 -1.55 16.85 20.39
N ASP A 355 -2.64 17.11 21.11
CA ASP A 355 -2.66 18.04 22.24
C ASP A 355 -1.64 17.65 23.33
N GLY A 356 -1.57 16.36 23.66
CA GLY A 356 -0.60 15.84 24.62
C GLY A 356 0.82 15.72 24.06
N ALA A 357 0.98 15.48 22.75
CA ALA A 357 2.29 15.44 22.11
C ALA A 357 2.93 16.84 22.07
N ILE A 358 2.15 17.86 21.68
CA ILE A 358 2.62 19.25 21.59
C ILE A 358 2.97 19.81 22.97
N ASP A 359 2.19 19.53 24.01
CA ASP A 359 2.54 19.95 25.38
C ASP A 359 3.91 19.43 25.81
N ARG A 360 4.27 18.21 25.41
CA ARG A 360 5.58 17.66 25.73
C ARG A 360 6.69 18.22 24.87
N LEU A 361 6.46 18.42 23.57
CA LEU A 361 7.45 19.08 22.70
C LEU A 361 7.80 20.48 23.21
N VAL A 362 6.83 21.21 23.75
CA VAL A 362 7.07 22.50 24.42
C VAL A 362 7.79 22.31 25.77
N GLN A 363 7.39 21.33 26.58
CA GLN A 363 8.05 21.07 27.89
C GLN A 363 9.50 20.57 27.77
N ASP A 364 9.81 19.86 26.69
CA ASP A 364 11.13 19.29 26.41
C ASP A 364 12.03 20.27 25.62
N ASP A 365 11.61 21.54 25.49
CA ASP A 365 12.29 22.62 24.73
C ASP A 365 12.61 22.21 23.27
N VAL A 366 11.74 21.39 22.65
CA VAL A 366 11.88 20.97 21.24
C VAL A 366 11.36 22.06 20.29
N LEU A 367 10.29 22.76 20.70
CA LEU A 367 9.69 23.86 19.96
C LEU A 367 9.07 24.90 20.91
N GLU A 368 8.96 26.14 20.44
CA GLU A 368 8.22 27.23 21.10
C GLU A 368 6.99 27.62 20.27
N LEU A 369 5.88 27.91 20.96
CA LEU A 369 4.60 28.28 20.33
C LEU A 369 4.24 29.72 20.64
N GLU A 370 3.60 30.39 19.67
CA GLU A 370 2.97 31.67 19.93
C GLU A 370 1.83 31.53 20.99
N PRO A 371 1.55 32.58 21.78
CA PRO A 371 0.41 32.59 22.70
C PRO A 371 -0.90 32.29 21.97
N ASP A 372 -1.70 31.38 22.52
CA ASP A 372 -2.99 30.91 21.96
C ASP A 372 -2.90 30.12 20.64
N ALA A 373 -1.69 29.77 20.15
CA ALA A 373 -1.51 29.09 18.86
C ALA A 373 -1.64 27.57 18.90
N LYS A 374 -1.69 26.97 20.10
CA LYS A 374 -1.77 25.51 20.30
C LYS A 374 -2.99 24.88 19.61
N TYR A 375 -4.19 25.43 19.82
CA TYR A 375 -5.42 24.89 19.23
C TYR A 375 -5.48 25.02 17.69
N PRO A 376 -5.12 26.19 17.10
CA PRO A 376 -4.94 26.32 15.66
C PRO A 376 -3.95 25.31 15.07
N LEU A 377 -2.79 25.12 15.72
CA LEU A 377 -1.76 24.17 15.29
C LEU A 377 -2.27 22.72 15.33
N ILE A 378 -2.97 22.31 16.39
CA ILE A 378 -3.57 20.97 16.48
C ILE A 378 -4.54 20.72 15.33
N ASN A 379 -5.35 21.72 14.97
CA ASN A 379 -6.29 21.58 13.85
C ASN A 379 -5.56 21.47 12.50
N GLU A 380 -4.53 22.28 12.28
CA GLU A 380 -3.69 22.23 11.08
C GLU A 380 -3.00 20.85 10.94
N LEU A 381 -2.41 20.36 12.03
CA LEU A 381 -1.77 19.05 12.09
C LEU A 381 -2.76 17.89 11.90
N ALA A 382 -3.95 17.98 12.50
CA ALA A 382 -4.99 16.97 12.33
C ALA A 382 -5.52 16.90 10.89
N ILE A 383 -5.56 18.03 10.18
CA ILE A 383 -5.92 18.09 8.75
C ILE A 383 -4.78 17.50 7.90
N ALA A 384 -3.52 17.88 8.15
CA ALA A 384 -2.39 17.32 7.42
C ALA A 384 -2.28 15.79 7.59
N ALA A 385 -2.63 15.30 8.78
CA ALA A 385 -2.65 13.88 9.09
C ALA A 385 -3.93 13.16 8.62
N SER A 386 -5.04 13.85 8.32
CA SER A 386 -6.28 13.19 7.88
C SER A 386 -6.14 12.51 6.53
N ASP A 387 -5.24 13.04 5.70
CA ASP A 387 -4.96 12.55 4.35
C ASP A 387 -3.77 11.58 4.32
N ALA A 388 -3.22 11.25 5.50
CA ALA A 388 -2.09 10.36 5.62
C ALA A 388 -2.49 8.90 5.43
N ARG A 389 -1.79 8.24 4.51
CA ARG A 389 -2.06 6.88 4.05
C ARG A 389 -1.36 5.79 4.87
N SER A 390 -0.35 6.16 5.67
CA SER A 390 0.38 5.27 6.56
C SER A 390 0.89 6.03 7.79
N VAL A 391 1.35 5.32 8.83
CA VAL A 391 1.90 5.95 10.05
C VAL A 391 3.19 6.74 9.74
N LYS A 392 4.07 6.24 8.87
CA LYS A 392 5.28 6.96 8.43
C LYS A 392 4.92 8.20 7.62
N HIS A 393 3.93 8.12 6.72
CA HIS A 393 3.42 9.26 5.97
C HIS A 393 2.76 10.29 6.91
N MET A 394 1.99 9.84 7.89
CA MET A 394 1.38 10.70 8.91
C MET A 394 2.45 11.43 9.73
N LEU A 395 3.47 10.72 10.21
CA LEU A 395 4.57 11.33 10.95
C LEU A 395 5.37 12.32 10.09
N ARG A 396 5.64 11.99 8.83
CA ARG A 396 6.33 12.89 7.89
C ARG A 396 5.50 14.16 7.61
N GLN A 397 4.19 14.01 7.37
CA GLN A 397 3.25 15.13 7.20
C GLN A 397 3.20 16.00 8.45
N LEU A 398 3.05 15.39 9.62
CA LEU A 398 3.02 16.10 10.90
C LEU A 398 4.32 16.85 11.17
N THR A 399 5.49 16.23 10.95
CA THR A 399 6.80 16.89 11.13
C THR A 399 6.94 18.07 10.16
N ARG A 400 6.65 17.87 8.87
CA ARG A 400 6.74 18.94 7.87
C ARG A 400 5.79 20.10 8.19
N THR A 401 4.52 19.79 8.47
CA THR A 401 3.52 20.80 8.83
C THR A 401 3.88 21.53 10.11
N LEU A 402 4.49 20.86 11.09
CA LEU A 402 4.96 21.50 12.31
C LEU A 402 6.15 22.43 12.06
N VAL A 403 7.08 22.04 11.17
CA VAL A 403 8.22 22.88 10.75
C VAL A 403 7.78 24.12 9.97
N ASP A 404 6.79 23.95 9.10
CA ASP A 404 6.30 25.02 8.22
C ASP A 404 5.16 25.85 8.82
N SER A 405 4.64 25.47 10.00
CA SER A 405 3.49 26.15 10.60
C SER A 405 3.88 27.51 11.16
N LYS A 406 3.13 28.53 10.75
CA LYS A 406 3.19 29.89 11.30
C LYS A 406 2.84 29.97 12.81
N HIS A 407 2.33 28.90 13.39
CA HIS A 407 1.94 28.82 14.79
C HIS A 407 3.10 28.38 15.72
N VAL A 408 4.22 27.99 15.12
CA VAL A 408 5.47 27.65 15.79
C VAL A 408 6.42 28.84 15.67
N GLU A 409 6.92 29.34 16.79
CA GLU A 409 7.81 30.50 16.86
C GLU A 409 9.25 30.10 16.54
N GLU A 410 9.75 29.07 17.24
CA GLU A 410 11.10 28.52 17.01
C GLU A 410 11.10 26.99 17.17
N ILE A 411 11.99 26.33 16.42
CA ILE A 411 12.24 24.89 16.49
C ILE A 411 13.71 24.67 16.84
N TYR A 412 13.95 23.91 17.90
CA TYR A 412 15.29 23.69 18.45
C TYR A 412 15.83 22.28 18.18
N ALA A 413 15.05 21.41 17.54
CA ALA A 413 15.41 20.04 17.22
C ALA A 413 15.41 19.74 15.71
N THR A 414 16.07 18.65 15.33
CA THR A 414 16.05 18.14 13.95
C THR A 414 14.73 17.44 13.64
N ASP A 415 14.37 17.38 12.36
CA ASP A 415 13.17 16.70 11.86
C ASP A 415 13.08 15.25 12.36
N GLU A 416 14.21 14.54 12.44
CA GLU A 416 14.30 13.18 13.00
C GLU A 416 13.89 13.12 14.48
N ARG A 417 14.36 14.07 15.31
CA ARG A 417 14.01 14.11 16.74
C ARG A 417 12.56 14.48 16.96
N ILE A 418 11.98 15.31 16.08
CA ILE A 418 10.56 15.65 16.09
C ILE A 418 9.74 14.42 15.68
N ALA A 419 10.15 13.72 14.63
CA ALA A 419 9.48 12.52 14.14
C ALA A 419 9.50 11.39 15.17
N ASP A 420 10.62 11.17 15.86
CA ASP A 420 10.75 10.17 16.93
C ASP A 420 9.85 10.51 18.14
N ALA A 421 9.83 11.78 18.56
CA ALA A 421 8.98 12.23 19.66
C ALA A 421 7.47 12.10 19.34
N LEU A 422 7.08 12.34 18.08
CA LEU A 422 5.71 12.11 17.60
C LEU A 422 5.40 10.61 17.51
N ARG A 423 6.34 9.78 17.03
CA ARG A 423 6.20 8.32 16.89
C ARG A 423 5.95 7.64 18.22
N ASP A 424 6.75 7.96 19.24
CA ASP A 424 6.66 7.37 20.58
C ASP A 424 5.29 7.57 21.23
N ARG A 425 4.49 8.54 20.76
CA ARG A 425 3.25 8.97 21.42
C ARG A 425 2.00 8.72 20.60
N LEU A 426 2.11 8.75 19.28
CA LEU A 426 1.05 8.34 18.38
C LEU A 426 1.01 6.81 18.23
N GLY A 427 2.12 6.10 18.49
CA GLY A 427 2.19 4.64 18.49
C GLY A 427 1.41 3.94 19.62
N ASP A 428 1.19 4.63 20.75
CA ASP A 428 0.43 4.14 21.92
C ASP A 428 -1.11 4.31 21.79
N ALA A 429 -1.59 4.97 20.72
CA ALA A 429 -3.01 5.30 20.53
C ALA A 429 -3.83 4.23 19.77
N ARG A 430 -3.29 3.01 19.60
CA ARG A 430 -3.97 1.88 18.93
C ARG A 430 -4.85 1.04 19.86
#